data_AF-A0A2V9TQ77-F1
#
_entry.id   AF-A0A2V9TQ77-F1
#
_cell.length_a   1.000
_cell.length_b   1.000
_cell.length_c   1.000
_cell.angle_alpha   90.00
_cell.angle_beta   90.00
_cell.angle_gamma   90.00
#
_symmetry.space_group_name_H-M   'P 1'
#
loop_
_entity.id
_entity.type
_entity.pdbx_description
1 polymer ?
#
loop_
_entity_poly.entity_id
_entity_poly.type
_entity_poly.pdbx_seq_one_letter_code
_entity_poly.pdbx_strand_id
1 'polypeptide(L)'
;MAYKETFWMACDSTEQLRAEYGPFHTRPEAEMEARKLGFGYLLRYEHLIGDDDDIQEVRCIFIELPATVAPTVRIVRKLHTRCASCGESAVHDEPWQAEVWADIHEFEHTRHRVRLFEQTRTEGLKEIGDWRDTCA
;
A
#
# COMPACT_ATOMS: atom_id res chain seq x y z
N MET A 1 5.86 27.63 33.05
CA MET A 1 6.97 26.93 32.40
C MET A 1 6.43 26.30 31.14
N ALA A 2 6.86 26.75 29.96
CA ALA A 2 6.40 26.15 28.72
C ALA A 2 6.80 24.66 28.66
N TYR A 3 5.83 23.77 28.47
CA TYR A 3 6.08 22.34 28.32
C TYR A 3 5.76 21.89 26.90
N LYS A 4 6.35 20.77 26.51
CA LYS A 4 6.31 20.27 25.14
C LYS A 4 5.56 18.96 25.10
N GLU A 5 4.48 18.92 24.33
CA GLU A 5 3.80 17.67 23.98
C GLU A 5 4.31 17.15 22.65
N THR A 6 4.45 15.83 22.53
CA THR A 6 4.97 15.18 21.33
C THR A 6 4.04 14.05 20.90
N PHE A 7 3.58 14.11 19.66
CA PHE A 7 2.74 13.08 19.03
C PHE A 7 3.48 12.47 17.86
N TRP A 8 3.38 11.15 17.73
CA TRP A 8 4.00 10.41 16.64
C TRP A 8 2.94 9.87 15.69
N MET A 9 3.17 10.03 14.40
CA MET A 9 2.35 9.48 13.33
C MET A 9 3.25 8.71 12.36
N ALA A 10 2.70 7.70 11.71
CA ALA A 10 3.28 7.05 10.55
C ALA A 10 2.79 7.75 9.28
N CYS A 11 3.66 7.92 8.29
CA CYS A 11 3.32 8.63 7.06
C CYS A 11 4.01 8.08 5.80
N ASP A 12 3.28 8.09 4.68
CA ASP A 12 3.77 7.60 3.39
C ASP A 12 4.67 8.59 2.64
N SER A 13 4.44 9.91 2.79
CA SER A 13 5.14 10.96 2.04
C SER A 13 5.29 12.27 2.84
N THR A 14 6.11 13.20 2.33
CA THR A 14 6.26 14.56 2.88
C THR A 14 5.30 15.57 2.25
N GLU A 15 4.37 15.11 1.40
CA GLU A 15 3.44 15.97 0.66
C GLU A 15 2.26 16.46 1.52
N GLN A 16 1.51 17.44 0.99
CA GLN A 16 0.35 17.98 1.70
C GLN A 16 -0.83 16.98 1.76
N LEU A 17 -1.00 16.16 0.73
CA LEU A 17 -2.04 15.12 0.61
C LEU A 17 -1.49 13.74 0.98
N ARG A 18 -0.87 13.64 2.15
CA ARG A 18 -0.26 12.40 2.65
C ARG A 18 -1.24 11.55 3.45
N ALA A 19 -1.00 10.25 3.49
CA ALA A 19 -1.69 9.36 4.41
C ALA A 19 -1.02 9.43 5.79
N GLU A 20 -1.79 9.67 6.84
CA GLU A 20 -1.31 9.69 8.22
C GLU A 20 -2.03 8.62 9.03
N TYR A 21 -1.27 7.91 9.86
CA TYR A 21 -1.80 6.90 10.76
C TYR A 21 -1.24 7.10 12.17
N GLY A 22 -2.11 7.15 13.18
CA GLY A 22 -1.76 7.49 14.56
C GLY A 22 -2.91 8.21 15.29
N PRO A 23 -2.66 8.85 16.45
CA PRO A 23 -1.36 9.11 17.08
C PRO A 23 -0.82 7.96 17.95
N PHE A 24 0.51 7.90 18.05
CA PHE A 24 1.26 6.97 18.89
C PHE A 24 2.00 7.70 20.00
N HIS A 25 2.16 7.03 21.15
CA HIS A 25 2.78 7.61 22.33
C HIS A 25 4.30 7.54 22.30
N THR A 26 4.85 6.57 21.55
CA THR A 26 6.30 6.35 21.48
C THR A 26 6.78 6.22 20.04
N ARG A 27 8.02 6.65 19.80
CA ARG A 27 8.68 6.49 18.49
C ARG A 27 8.73 5.02 18.02
N PRO A 28 9.13 4.03 18.85
CA PRO A 28 9.23 2.64 18.39
C PRO A 28 7.88 2.04 17.97
N GLU A 29 6.80 2.44 18.64
CA GLU A 29 5.43 2.03 18.30
C GLU A 29 5.04 2.56 16.91
N ALA A 30 5.24 3.87 16.67
CA ALA A 30 4.98 4.48 15.38
C ALA A 30 5.83 3.86 14.26
N GLU A 31 7.11 3.57 14.53
CA GLU A 31 8.01 2.93 13.58
C GLU A 31 7.57 1.52 13.20
N MET A 32 7.10 0.74 14.18
CA MET A 32 6.59 -0.61 13.94
C MET A 32 5.33 -0.58 13.06
N GLU A 33 4.40 0.32 13.31
CA GLU A 33 3.19 0.47 12.49
C GLU A 33 3.50 1.02 11.09
N ALA A 34 4.40 2.01 10.99
CA ALA A 34 4.87 2.52 9.70
C ALA A 34 5.45 1.39 8.82
N ARG A 35 6.28 0.52 9.42
CA ARG A 35 6.85 -0.64 8.72
C ARG A 35 5.79 -1.65 8.27
N LYS A 36 4.72 -1.87 9.05
CA LYS A 36 3.61 -2.77 8.65
C LYS A 36 2.83 -2.23 7.45
N LEU A 37 2.63 -0.90 7.41
CA LEU A 37 1.89 -0.22 6.35
C LEU A 37 2.74 0.09 5.11
N GLY A 38 4.06 -0.10 5.17
CA GLY A 38 4.98 0.26 4.10
C GLY A 38 5.23 1.77 3.99
N PHE A 39 5.01 2.50 5.07
CA PHE A 39 5.22 3.95 5.16
C PHE A 39 6.70 4.27 5.36
N GLY A 40 7.22 5.22 4.58
CA GLY A 40 8.63 5.59 4.56
C GLY A 40 9.04 6.63 5.61
N TYR A 41 8.07 7.29 6.23
CA TYR A 41 8.32 8.42 7.12
C TYR A 41 7.58 8.27 8.45
N LEU A 42 8.15 8.86 9.50
CA LEU A 42 7.44 9.22 10.71
C LEU A 42 7.23 10.72 10.74
N LEU A 43 6.06 11.13 11.19
CA LEU A 43 5.74 12.53 11.41
C LEU A 43 5.63 12.76 12.92
N ARG A 44 6.44 13.70 13.41
CA ARG A 44 6.45 14.09 14.82
C ARG A 44 5.89 15.49 14.95
N TYR A 45 4.73 15.59 15.59
CA TYR A 45 4.13 16.85 15.99
C TYR A 45 4.65 17.24 17.36
N GLU A 46 5.20 18.45 17.48
CA GLU A 46 5.60 19.04 18.75
C GLU A 46 4.76 20.28 19.01
N HIS A 47 4.00 20.28 20.11
CA HIS A 47 3.25 21.44 20.57
C HIS A 47 4.01 22.08 21.73
N LEU A 48 4.41 23.35 21.56
CA LEU A 48 4.95 24.16 22.65
C LEU A 48 3.79 24.90 23.31
N ILE A 49 3.48 24.51 24.53
CA ILE A 49 2.36 25.06 25.31
C ILE A 49 2.93 26.14 26.23
N GLY A 50 2.34 27.34 26.16
CA GLY A 50 2.71 28.50 26.94
C GLY A 50 2.21 28.44 28.39
N ASP A 51 2.49 29.49 29.16
CA ASP A 51 2.11 29.55 30.58
C ASP A 51 0.60 29.66 30.82
N ASP A 52 -0.17 30.07 29.80
CA ASP A 52 -1.64 30.18 29.82
C ASP A 52 -2.35 28.97 29.18
N ASP A 53 -1.66 27.82 29.04
CA ASP A 53 -2.11 26.62 28.33
C ASP A 53 -2.41 26.80 26.82
N ASP A 54 -2.02 27.95 26.25
CA ASP A 54 -2.14 28.21 24.82
C ASP A 54 -1.01 27.54 24.00
N ILE A 55 -1.36 26.96 22.85
CA ILE A 55 -0.38 26.44 21.88
C ILE A 55 0.31 27.63 21.22
N GLN A 56 1.58 27.86 21.57
CA GLN A 56 2.37 28.95 21.00
C GLN A 56 3.01 28.57 19.67
N GLU A 57 3.40 27.30 19.51
CA GLU A 57 4.09 26.83 18.31
C GLU A 57 3.78 25.37 18.04
N VAL A 58 3.56 25.03 16.77
CA VAL A 58 3.42 23.67 16.26
C VAL A 58 4.57 23.38 15.32
N ARG A 59 5.39 22.37 15.65
CA ARG A 59 6.46 21.90 14.77
C ARG A 59 6.11 20.55 14.18
N CYS A 60 6.21 20.46 12.85
CA CYS A 60 6.03 19.23 12.11
C CYS A 60 7.40 18.74 11.65
N ILE A 61 7.87 17.63 12.20
CA ILE A 61 9.20 17.09 11.89
C ILE A 61 9.01 15.76 11.19
N PHE A 62 9.44 15.69 9.93
CA PHE A 62 9.48 14.46 9.15
C PHE A 62 10.79 13.74 9.43
N ILE A 63 10.69 12.47 9.79
CA ILE A 63 11.81 11.58 10.05
C ILE A 63 11.73 10.46 9.02
N GLU A 64 12.63 10.49 8.04
CA GLU A 64 12.79 9.38 7.10
C GLU A 64 13.24 8.14 7.87
N LEU A 65 12.49 7.05 7.72
CA LEU A 65 12.90 5.78 8.28
C LEU A 65 14.02 5.22 7.40
N PRO A 66 15.13 4.73 7.99
CA PRO A 66 16.14 4.07 7.19
C PRO A 66 15.43 2.96 6.43
N ALA A 67 15.59 2.97 5.10
CA ALA A 67 15.02 1.97 4.22
C ALA A 67 15.46 0.61 4.74
N THR A 68 14.62 0.02 5.59
CA THR A 68 14.79 -1.36 5.94
C THR A 68 14.23 -2.01 4.71
N VAL A 69 15.14 -2.30 3.78
CA VAL A 69 14.91 -3.20 2.66
C VAL A 69 14.67 -4.59 3.25
N ALA A 70 13.70 -4.74 4.16
CA ALA A 70 12.73 -5.76 3.94
C ALA A 70 12.00 -5.22 2.71
N PRO A 71 12.30 -5.72 1.49
CA PRO A 71 11.28 -5.61 0.49
C PRO A 71 10.04 -6.14 1.23
N THR A 72 8.93 -5.41 1.21
CA THR A 72 7.70 -6.17 1.05
C THR A 72 8.08 -7.09 -0.08
N VAL A 73 8.30 -8.37 0.23
CA VAL A 73 8.46 -9.35 -0.82
C VAL A 73 7.05 -9.27 -1.40
N ARG A 74 6.84 -8.32 -2.32
CA ARG A 74 6.05 -8.52 -3.51
C ARG A 74 6.71 -9.77 -4.03
N ILE A 75 6.26 -10.91 -3.51
CA ILE A 75 6.44 -12.18 -4.15
C ILE A 75 5.92 -11.82 -5.52
N VAL A 76 6.84 -11.67 -6.47
CA VAL A 76 6.50 -11.29 -7.84
C VAL A 76 5.64 -12.44 -8.33
N ARG A 77 4.35 -12.29 -8.05
CA ARG A 77 3.29 -13.24 -8.30
C ARG A 77 2.98 -12.95 -9.74
N LYS A 78 3.66 -13.68 -10.64
CA LYS A 78 3.32 -13.61 -12.05
C LYS A 78 1.85 -13.95 -12.17
N LEU A 79 1.11 -13.01 -12.72
CA LEU A 79 -0.30 -13.18 -12.99
C LEU A 79 -0.43 -13.75 -14.39
N HIS A 80 -1.32 -14.71 -14.55
CA HIS A 80 -1.58 -15.37 -15.81
C HIS A 80 -3.06 -15.22 -16.13
N THR A 81 -3.37 -14.60 -17.26
CA THR A 81 -4.73 -14.62 -17.80
C THR A 81 -4.86 -15.76 -18.79
N ARG A 82 -6.01 -16.44 -18.80
CA ARG A 82 -6.35 -17.43 -19.81
C ARG A 82 -7.83 -17.36 -20.15
N CYS A 83 -8.16 -17.25 -21.43
CA CYS A 83 -9.53 -17.32 -21.91
C CYS A 83 -10.06 -18.76 -21.82
N ALA A 84 -11.22 -18.94 -21.18
CA ALA A 84 -11.88 -20.24 -21.07
C ALA A 84 -12.48 -20.73 -22.39
N SER A 85 -12.70 -19.82 -23.35
CA SER A 85 -13.38 -20.10 -24.62
C SER A 85 -12.39 -20.43 -25.74
N CYS A 86 -11.37 -19.60 -25.96
CA CYS A 86 -10.38 -19.80 -27.03
C CYS A 86 -9.02 -20.32 -26.54
N GLY A 87 -8.76 -20.29 -25.23
CA GLY A 87 -7.50 -20.76 -24.65
C GLY A 87 -6.33 -19.79 -24.74
N GLU A 88 -6.52 -18.60 -25.33
CA GLU A 88 -5.49 -17.56 -25.41
C GLU A 88 -5.06 -17.13 -23.99
N SER A 89 -3.77 -16.86 -23.82
CA SER A 89 -3.19 -16.60 -22.51
C SER A 89 -2.09 -15.55 -22.55
N ALA A 90 -1.99 -14.73 -21.50
CA ALA A 90 -0.94 -13.75 -21.31
C ALA A 90 -0.38 -13.79 -19.88
N VAL A 91 0.81 -13.22 -19.69
CA VAL A 91 1.49 -13.13 -18.40
C VAL A 91 1.72 -11.67 -18.06
N HIS A 92 1.46 -11.30 -16.81
CA HIS A 92 1.44 -9.93 -16.34
C HIS A 92 2.22 -9.78 -15.04
N ASP A 93 2.87 -8.63 -14.88
CA ASP A 93 3.62 -8.30 -13.67
C ASP A 93 2.74 -7.57 -12.65
N GLU A 94 1.74 -6.83 -13.11
CA GLU A 94 0.84 -6.02 -12.27
C GLU A 94 -0.65 -6.38 -12.50
N PRO A 95 -1.52 -6.30 -11.47
CA PRO A 95 -2.93 -6.66 -11.58
C PRO A 95 -3.70 -5.91 -12.67
N TRP A 96 -3.45 -4.60 -12.82
CA TRP A 96 -4.14 -3.77 -13.81
C TRP A 96 -3.86 -4.22 -15.26
N GLN A 97 -2.68 -4.79 -15.53
CA GLN A 97 -2.34 -5.30 -16.86
C GLN A 97 -3.21 -6.51 -17.21
N ALA A 98 -3.43 -7.40 -16.23
CA ALA A 98 -4.28 -8.56 -16.38
C ALA A 98 -5.74 -8.18 -16.61
N GLU A 99 -6.22 -7.14 -15.92
CA GLU A 99 -7.58 -6.59 -16.09
C GLU A 99 -7.78 -5.98 -17.47
N VAL A 100 -6.88 -5.07 -17.89
CA VAL A 100 -6.94 -4.43 -19.22
C VAL A 100 -6.90 -5.47 -20.33
N TRP A 101 -6.02 -6.46 -20.23
CA TRP A 101 -5.94 -7.53 -21.23
C TRP A 101 -7.25 -8.30 -21.33
N ALA A 102 -7.84 -8.62 -20.18
CA ALA A 102 -9.09 -9.37 -20.14
C ALA A 102 -10.27 -8.57 -20.68
N ASP A 103 -10.34 -7.27 -20.38
CA ASP A 103 -11.38 -6.37 -20.90
C ASP A 103 -11.31 -6.24 -22.41
N ILE A 104 -10.11 -6.02 -22.95
CA ILE A 104 -9.90 -5.97 -24.41
C ILE A 104 -10.32 -7.29 -25.04
N HIS A 105 -9.87 -8.42 -24.48
CA HIS A 105 -10.18 -9.73 -25.04
C HIS A 105 -11.69 -10.05 -25.00
N GLU A 106 -12.37 -9.77 -23.89
CA GLU A 106 -13.82 -9.99 -23.75
C GLU A 106 -14.64 -9.01 -24.61
N PHE A 107 -14.12 -7.81 -24.86
CA PHE A 107 -14.71 -6.85 -25.78
C PHE A 107 -14.56 -7.28 -27.25
N GLU A 108 -13.37 -7.72 -27.66
CA GLU A 108 -13.10 -8.18 -29.02
C GLU A 108 -13.80 -9.51 -29.34
N HIS A 109 -14.05 -10.34 -28.33
CA HIS A 109 -14.68 -11.64 -28.48
C HIS A 109 -15.92 -11.80 -27.61
N THR A 110 -17.09 -11.50 -28.21
CA THR A 110 -18.40 -11.72 -27.58
C THR A 110 -18.53 -13.14 -26.98
N ARG A 111 -18.92 -13.23 -25.71
CA ARG A 111 -19.08 -14.48 -24.92
C ARG A 111 -17.78 -15.21 -24.55
N HIS A 112 -16.62 -14.58 -24.72
CA HIS A 112 -15.40 -15.07 -24.09
C HIS A 112 -15.40 -14.68 -22.62
N ARG A 113 -14.72 -15.50 -21.80
CA ARG A 113 -14.54 -15.22 -20.38
C ARG A 113 -13.11 -15.53 -19.99
N VAL A 114 -12.44 -14.56 -19.41
CA VAL A 114 -11.05 -14.65 -18.99
C VAL A 114 -10.98 -15.05 -17.52
N ARG A 115 -10.10 -16.01 -17.24
CA ARG A 115 -9.76 -16.46 -15.89
C ARG A 115 -8.39 -15.93 -15.51
N LEU A 116 -8.22 -15.58 -14.25
CA LEU A 116 -6.96 -15.13 -13.69
C LEU A 116 -6.34 -16.22 -12.82
N PHE A 117 -5.03 -16.41 -12.95
CA PHE A 117 -4.24 -17.32 -12.16
C PHE A 117 -3.03 -16.60 -11.58
N GLU A 118 -2.64 -17.02 -10.39
CA GLU A 118 -1.42 -16.57 -9.72
C GLU A 118 -0.40 -17.72 -9.68
N GLN A 119 0.83 -17.42 -10.04
CA GLN A 119 1.93 -18.38 -9.90
C GLN A 119 2.53 -18.30 -8.49
N THR A 120 2.38 -19.38 -7.72
CA THR A 120 3.05 -19.55 -6.42
C THR A 120 4.24 -20.49 -6.55
N ARG A 121 5.31 -20.25 -5.76
CA ARG A 121 6.54 -21.08 -5.81
C ARG A 121 6.29 -22.54 -5.39
N THR A 122 5.26 -22.79 -4.59
CA THR A 122 4.98 -24.10 -3.97
C THR A 122 3.82 -24.85 -4.61
N GLU A 123 2.87 -24.18 -5.26
CA GLU A 123 1.62 -24.82 -5.74
C GLU A 123 1.39 -24.66 -7.25
N GLY A 124 2.30 -24.03 -8.00
CA GLY A 124 2.09 -23.79 -9.43
C GLY A 124 1.08 -22.68 -9.69
N LEU A 125 0.22 -22.85 -10.71
CA LEU A 125 -0.81 -21.87 -11.07
C LEU A 125 -2.09 -22.10 -10.25
N LYS A 126 -2.49 -21.09 -9.48
CA LYS A 126 -3.72 -21.09 -8.68
C LYS A 126 -4.73 -20.11 -9.25
N GLU A 127 -5.95 -20.57 -9.55
CA GLU A 127 -7.03 -19.71 -10.06
C GLU A 127 -7.54 -18.76 -8.97
N ILE A 128 -7.80 -17.50 -9.34
CA ILE A 128 -8.46 -16.49 -8.50
C ILE A 128 -9.90 -16.35 -9.01
N GLY A 129 -10.85 -16.96 -8.29
CA GLY A 129 -12.25 -17.06 -8.74
C GLY A 129 -12.99 -15.73 -8.86
N ASP A 130 -12.84 -14.85 -7.87
CA ASP A 130 -13.61 -13.61 -7.73
C ASP A 130 -12.79 -12.36 -8.09
N TRP A 131 -11.80 -12.55 -8.98
CA TRP A 131 -10.82 -11.51 -9.27
C TRP A 131 -11.41 -10.27 -9.97
N ARG A 132 -12.54 -10.43 -10.67
CA ARG A 132 -13.28 -9.33 -11.28
C ARG A 132 -14.07 -8.50 -10.26
N ASP A 133 -14.54 -9.12 -9.17
CA ASP A 133 -15.36 -8.45 -8.15
C ASP A 133 -14.50 -7.71 -7.12
N THR A 134 -13.21 -8.05 -7.03
CA THR A 134 -12.28 -7.42 -6.07
C THR A 134 -11.75 -6.07 -6.56
N CYS A 135 -11.88 -5.76 -7.86
CA CYS A 135 -11.40 -4.51 -8.47
C CYS A 135 -12.49 -3.43 -8.65
N ALA A 136 -13.73 -3.71 -8.23
CA ALA A 136 -14.90 -2.82 -8.42
C ALA A 136 -15.10 -1.83 -7.26
#